data_AF-A0A329Z8H8-F1
#
_entry.id   AF-A0A329Z8H8-F1
#
_cell.length_a   1.000
_cell.length_b   1.000
_cell.length_c   1.000
_cell.angle_alpha   90.00
_cell.angle_beta   90.00
_cell.angle_gamma   90.00
#
_symmetry.space_group_name_H-M   'P 1'
#
loop_
_entity.id
_entity.type
_entity.pdbx_description
1 polymer ?
#
loop_
_entity_poly.entity_id
_entity_poly.type
_entity_poly.pdbx_seq_one_letter_code
_entity_poly.pdbx_strand_id
1 'polypeptide(L)'
;MLLALDFLLIQNLQNLEKIKNFLCKTLTQTAHTFELETQILQTDTSFTLEAKGEEQNLLNFTNALSTSLPLSLQWTFKELRILKALSPTHSLPSPQESSNLLTPLELEKVTQKDSSAFCNLWESFIDFTPQKVTFLKDNQKLPLNNPKELQESLQYLSTLLKNKQSIFLKTPLGKKEVILFDENNPPKIQSPYIFVPFCLNNAQSLFKISTEECQALATLEKPLITLKPKSILKALFPTHEVPCILPFDPILLLLSKFLESHSGFYLIEPSQKLSNGICQFFKTDDTPLEISVGKNSLILKHHFKATPTTATCPELLAFKNTIKSQNLTQTNALYLGKHPTHFMLYFNQSFKTPIEFTLQTNLAQILEILKTQNPTTQSLLKNFTKANETLISQLESLPPHDRFSSNLLDLLGLCAILLDLHAPFPFTPNFDSNLKAATKALLQKAGEFVGAKGPRIDFRLEKDKEGKIYLDTLRTLRSVMSFKLAGVESELLCFGILDSMAEFFANLSRDMEENYSTKGIIICGEMFLNKQFLDQFIHYLPKDSEVLGCEIMDFI
;
A
#
# COMPACT_ATOMS: atom_id res chain seq x y z
N MET A 1 -41.66 0.56 14.29
CA MET A 1 -40.49 -0.26 14.72
C MET A 1 -39.31 0.68 14.99
N LEU A 2 -38.30 0.21 15.74
CA LEU A 2 -37.05 0.94 16.00
C LEU A 2 -35.85 0.02 15.71
N LEU A 3 -34.79 0.55 15.11
CA LEU A 3 -33.52 -0.16 14.91
C LEU A 3 -32.31 0.73 15.21
N ALA A 4 -31.16 0.10 15.42
CA ALA A 4 -29.84 0.70 15.44
C ALA A 4 -28.96 0.04 14.37
N LEU A 5 -28.18 0.84 13.64
CA LEU A 5 -27.06 0.40 12.80
C LEU A 5 -25.77 0.86 13.47
N ASP A 6 -24.97 -0.08 13.97
CA ASP A 6 -23.70 0.22 14.64
C ASP A 6 -22.53 0.16 13.65
N PHE A 7 -21.62 1.11 13.78
CA PHE A 7 -20.39 1.22 13.01
C PHE A 7 -19.17 1.35 13.93
N LEU A 8 -18.04 0.77 13.52
CA LEU A 8 -16.79 0.78 14.25
C LEU A 8 -15.64 1.34 13.41
N LEU A 9 -14.71 1.99 14.09
CA LEU A 9 -13.39 2.36 13.57
C LEU A 9 -12.49 1.12 13.54
N ILE A 10 -12.12 0.65 12.34
CA ILE A 10 -11.08 -0.37 12.14
C ILE A 10 -9.70 0.26 12.30
N GLN A 11 -9.46 1.38 11.61
CA GLN A 11 -8.13 1.97 11.49
C GLN A 11 -8.20 3.50 11.36
N ASN A 12 -7.35 4.22 12.10
CA ASN A 12 -7.22 5.67 11.98
C ASN A 12 -6.19 6.00 10.88
N LEU A 13 -6.63 6.57 9.76
CA LEU A 13 -5.80 6.81 8.57
C LEU A 13 -5.58 8.32 8.30
N GLN A 14 -6.35 8.91 7.39
CA GLN A 14 -6.32 10.32 7.04
C GLN A 14 -7.76 10.82 6.95
N ASN A 15 -8.00 12.07 7.36
CA ASN A 15 -9.32 12.70 7.27
C ASN A 15 -10.44 11.91 8.02
N LEU A 16 -10.11 11.28 9.15
CA LEU A 16 -11.00 10.40 9.93
C LEU A 16 -12.41 11.01 10.17
N GLU A 17 -12.44 12.20 10.79
CA GLU A 17 -13.69 12.89 11.10
C GLU A 17 -14.46 13.27 9.83
N LYS A 18 -13.77 13.78 8.80
CA LYS A 18 -14.35 14.14 7.49
C LYS A 18 -15.16 12.98 6.90
N ILE A 19 -14.66 11.75 7.02
CA ILE A 19 -15.29 10.53 6.49
C ILE A 19 -16.40 10.02 7.42
N LYS A 20 -16.19 10.00 8.75
CA LYS A 20 -17.25 9.71 9.74
C LYS A 20 -18.48 10.61 9.51
N ASN A 21 -18.22 11.91 9.36
CA ASN A 21 -19.23 12.94 9.18
C ASN A 21 -20.00 12.75 7.85
N PHE A 22 -19.31 12.38 6.78
CA PHE A 22 -19.93 12.09 5.49
C PHE A 22 -20.83 10.84 5.54
N LEU A 23 -20.37 9.76 6.19
CA LEU A 23 -21.16 8.54 6.39
C LEU A 23 -22.41 8.84 7.24
N CYS A 24 -22.28 9.56 8.36
CA CYS A 24 -23.41 9.98 9.19
C CYS A 24 -24.44 10.83 8.41
N LYS A 25 -23.99 11.81 7.60
CA LYS A 25 -24.89 12.62 6.74
C LYS A 25 -25.58 11.76 5.68
N THR A 26 -24.85 10.86 5.02
CA THR A 26 -25.38 9.93 4.00
C THR A 26 -26.44 9.00 4.57
N LEU A 27 -26.18 8.39 5.73
CA LEU A 27 -27.12 7.53 6.46
C LEU A 27 -28.39 8.29 6.85
N THR A 28 -28.22 9.45 7.48
CA THR A 28 -29.32 10.32 7.94
C THR A 28 -30.21 10.74 6.78
N GLN A 29 -29.63 11.24 5.68
CA GLN A 29 -30.39 11.70 4.53
C GLN A 29 -31.05 10.55 3.75
N THR A 30 -30.40 9.39 3.64
CA THR A 30 -31.03 8.19 3.06
C THR A 30 -32.23 7.75 3.91
N ALA A 31 -32.13 7.79 5.25
CA ALA A 31 -33.25 7.47 6.13
C ALA A 31 -34.42 8.45 5.98
N HIS A 32 -34.13 9.75 5.83
CA HIS A 32 -35.16 10.77 5.57
C HIS A 32 -35.92 10.55 4.25
N THR A 33 -35.28 9.97 3.21
CA THR A 33 -36.00 9.60 1.96
C THR A 33 -37.01 8.45 2.12
N PHE A 34 -37.03 7.77 3.27
CA PHE A 34 -38.05 6.79 3.65
C PHE A 34 -38.90 7.23 4.85
N GLU A 35 -38.98 8.55 5.10
CA GLU A 35 -39.82 9.16 6.14
C GLU A 35 -39.49 8.67 7.56
N LEU A 36 -38.23 8.29 7.81
CA LEU A 36 -37.77 7.80 9.11
C LEU A 36 -37.30 8.93 10.03
N GLU A 37 -37.72 8.90 11.29
CA GLU A 37 -37.08 9.66 12.37
C GLU A 37 -35.71 9.05 12.69
N THR A 38 -34.67 9.86 12.86
CA THR A 38 -33.32 9.35 13.18
C THR A 38 -32.59 10.16 14.25
N GLN A 39 -31.63 9.51 14.93
CA GLN A 39 -30.59 10.17 15.71
C GLN A 39 -29.23 9.45 15.56
N ILE A 40 -28.14 10.21 15.63
CA ILE A 40 -26.77 9.69 15.65
C ILE A 40 -26.25 9.73 17.08
N LEU A 41 -25.76 8.59 17.57
CA LEU A 41 -24.90 8.49 18.75
C LEU A 41 -23.47 8.27 18.26
N GLN A 42 -22.46 8.83 18.92
CA GLN A 42 -21.06 8.68 18.48
C GLN A 42 -20.05 8.72 19.63
N THR A 43 -18.89 8.13 19.39
CA THR A 43 -17.68 8.16 20.22
C THR A 43 -16.46 8.39 19.31
N ASP A 44 -15.26 8.35 19.87
CA ASP A 44 -14.01 8.42 19.08
C ASP A 44 -13.78 7.16 18.21
N THR A 45 -14.40 6.03 18.55
CA THR A 45 -14.15 4.71 17.92
C THR A 45 -15.40 4.02 17.37
N SER A 46 -16.59 4.62 17.53
CA SER A 46 -17.86 4.06 17.07
C SER A 46 -18.88 5.14 16.74
N PHE A 47 -19.86 4.82 15.89
CA PHE A 47 -21.10 5.58 15.80
C PHE A 47 -22.30 4.67 15.54
N THR A 48 -23.49 5.11 15.92
CA THR A 48 -24.75 4.37 15.80
C THR A 48 -25.79 5.29 15.18
N LEU A 49 -26.41 4.87 14.07
CA LEU A 49 -27.67 5.45 13.61
C LEU A 49 -28.82 4.71 14.28
N GLU A 50 -29.57 5.37 15.16
CA GLU A 50 -30.88 4.88 15.59
C GLU A 50 -31.96 5.44 14.65
N ALA A 51 -32.86 4.58 14.18
CA ALA A 51 -33.93 4.93 13.24
C ALA A 51 -35.29 4.39 13.71
N LYS A 52 -36.34 5.19 13.54
CA LYS A 52 -37.73 4.91 13.96
C LYS A 52 -38.69 5.22 12.81
N GLY A 53 -39.60 4.30 12.54
CA GLY A 53 -40.61 4.44 11.49
C GLY A 53 -41.44 3.18 11.29
N GLU A 54 -42.14 3.08 10.16
CA GLU A 54 -42.85 1.86 9.77
C GLU A 54 -41.88 0.75 9.34
N GLU A 55 -42.30 -0.50 9.54
CA GLU A 55 -41.47 -1.68 9.27
C GLU A 55 -41.06 -1.79 7.79
N GLN A 56 -41.98 -1.51 6.87
CA GLN A 56 -41.69 -1.50 5.44
C GLN A 56 -40.71 -0.39 5.04
N ASN A 57 -40.82 0.81 5.63
CA ASN A 57 -39.91 1.92 5.36
C ASN A 57 -38.51 1.64 5.91
N LEU A 58 -38.40 1.03 7.08
CA LEU A 58 -37.12 0.58 7.66
C LEU A 58 -36.47 -0.51 6.80
N LEU A 59 -37.25 -1.47 6.30
CA LEU A 59 -36.77 -2.49 5.36
C LEU A 59 -36.28 -1.86 4.04
N ASN A 60 -37.09 -0.99 3.43
CA ASN A 60 -36.73 -0.27 2.21
C ASN A 60 -35.44 0.55 2.37
N PHE A 61 -35.30 1.26 3.50
CA PHE A 61 -34.09 1.97 3.87
C PHE A 61 -32.87 1.05 3.96
N THR A 62 -32.95 -0.06 4.71
CA THR A 62 -31.82 -0.99 4.86
C THR A 62 -31.41 -1.64 3.53
N ASN A 63 -32.35 -1.89 2.63
CA ASN A 63 -32.06 -2.35 1.27
C ASN A 63 -31.33 -1.27 0.44
N ALA A 64 -31.78 -0.01 0.52
CA ALA A 64 -31.19 1.11 -0.22
C ALA A 64 -29.75 1.45 0.20
N LEU A 65 -29.37 1.17 1.45
CA LEU A 65 -27.98 1.37 1.91
C LEU A 65 -26.94 0.58 1.10
N SER A 66 -27.33 -0.55 0.48
CA SER A 66 -26.43 -1.33 -0.39
C SER A 66 -25.99 -0.60 -1.66
N THR A 67 -26.67 0.50 -2.03
CA THR A 67 -26.32 1.34 -3.20
C THR A 67 -25.96 2.77 -2.83
N SER A 68 -26.49 3.33 -1.73
CA SER A 68 -26.17 4.69 -1.30
C SER A 68 -24.95 4.79 -0.37
N LEU A 69 -24.64 3.75 0.41
CA LEU A 69 -23.54 3.80 1.39
C LEU A 69 -22.21 3.34 0.76
N PRO A 70 -21.19 4.21 0.68
CA PRO A 70 -19.89 3.87 0.10
C PRO A 70 -18.99 3.11 1.08
N LEU A 71 -18.00 2.39 0.53
CA LEU A 71 -16.96 1.71 1.32
C LEU A 71 -15.96 2.72 1.92
N SER A 72 -15.45 2.42 3.11
CA SER A 72 -14.35 3.15 3.78
C SER A 72 -13.29 2.17 4.26
N LEU A 73 -12.02 2.59 4.26
CA LEU A 73 -10.91 1.88 4.91
C LEU A 73 -10.93 2.00 6.44
N GLN A 74 -11.59 3.04 6.96
CA GLN A 74 -11.54 3.42 8.37
C GLN A 74 -12.78 2.95 9.13
N TRP A 75 -13.97 3.08 8.54
CA TRP A 75 -15.25 2.78 9.19
C TRP A 75 -15.95 1.59 8.55
N THR A 76 -16.38 0.63 9.38
CA THR A 76 -17.16 -0.53 8.95
C THR A 76 -18.49 -0.64 9.67
N PHE A 77 -19.47 -1.26 9.02
CA PHE A 77 -20.69 -1.74 9.67
C PHE A 77 -20.38 -2.92 10.59
N LYS A 78 -20.94 -2.91 11.79
CA LYS A 78 -20.74 -3.93 12.83
C LYS A 78 -21.96 -4.84 12.96
N GLU A 79 -23.12 -4.26 13.26
CA GLU A 79 -24.35 -5.01 13.53
C GLU A 79 -25.61 -4.14 13.36
N LEU A 80 -26.75 -4.80 13.12
CA LEU A 80 -28.08 -4.22 13.20
C LEU A 80 -28.78 -4.77 14.46
N ARG A 81 -29.27 -3.88 15.33
CA ARG A 81 -30.01 -4.24 16.54
C ARG A 81 -31.45 -3.71 16.47
N ILE A 82 -32.42 -4.51 16.89
CA ILE A 82 -33.81 -4.04 17.10
C ILE A 82 -33.88 -3.40 18.49
N LEU A 83 -34.41 -2.18 18.57
CA LEU A 83 -34.48 -1.42 19.82
C LEU A 83 -35.87 -1.50 20.47
N LYS A 84 -35.92 -1.46 21.81
CA LYS A 84 -37.17 -1.34 22.58
C LYS A 84 -37.60 0.12 22.79
N ALA A 85 -36.64 1.03 22.82
CA ALA A 85 -36.80 2.48 22.91
C ALA A 85 -35.56 3.13 22.29
N LEU A 86 -35.66 4.40 21.89
CA LEU A 86 -34.50 5.20 21.52
C LEU A 86 -33.61 5.46 22.75
N SER A 87 -32.31 5.59 22.54
CA SER A 87 -31.37 6.03 23.57
C SER A 87 -31.66 7.49 23.98
N PRO A 88 -31.40 7.87 25.25
CA PRO A 88 -31.50 9.27 25.67
C PRO A 88 -30.54 10.15 24.86
N THR A 89 -30.99 11.35 24.51
CA THR A 89 -30.39 12.19 23.45
C THR A 89 -29.04 12.80 23.87
N HIS A 90 -27.97 12.01 23.76
CA HIS A 90 -26.59 12.48 23.93
C HIS A 90 -26.05 13.03 22.60
N SER A 91 -26.65 14.13 22.14
CA SER A 91 -26.25 14.81 20.90
C SER A 91 -24.89 15.50 21.04
N LEU A 92 -23.82 14.75 20.75
CA LEU A 92 -22.56 15.35 20.32
C LEU A 92 -22.82 16.18 19.04
N PRO A 93 -22.13 17.31 18.84
CA PRO A 93 -22.53 18.31 17.86
C PRO A 93 -22.61 17.74 16.43
N SER A 94 -23.67 18.12 15.72
CA SER A 94 -23.80 17.83 14.28
C SER A 94 -22.56 18.37 13.55
N PRO A 95 -21.90 17.56 12.70
CA PRO A 95 -20.63 17.94 12.10
C PRO A 95 -20.79 19.07 11.08
N GLN A 96 -20.46 20.28 11.52
CA GLN A 96 -20.64 21.53 10.78
C GLN A 96 -19.70 21.67 9.58
N GLU A 97 -18.56 20.97 9.56
CA GLU A 97 -17.66 20.99 8.42
C GLU A 97 -18.16 20.08 7.28
N SER A 98 -18.03 20.56 6.05
CA SER A 98 -18.39 19.81 4.86
C SER A 98 -17.23 18.98 4.35
N SER A 99 -17.47 17.69 4.11
CA SER A 99 -16.48 16.77 3.57
C SER A 99 -16.11 17.07 2.11
N ASN A 100 -16.98 17.76 1.36
CA ASN A 100 -16.84 17.93 -0.09
C ASN A 100 -16.74 16.56 -0.81
N LEU A 101 -17.54 15.59 -0.37
CA LEU A 101 -17.65 14.25 -0.94
C LEU A 101 -19.06 14.03 -1.53
N LEU A 102 -19.13 13.16 -2.54
CA LEU A 102 -20.36 12.75 -3.23
C LEU A 102 -20.57 11.24 -3.02
N THR A 103 -21.82 10.84 -2.84
CA THR A 103 -22.21 9.43 -2.73
C THR A 103 -22.10 8.70 -4.07
N PRO A 104 -22.09 7.36 -4.11
CA PRO A 104 -22.06 6.60 -5.36
C PRO A 104 -23.19 6.99 -6.33
N LEU A 105 -24.40 7.21 -5.81
CA LEU A 105 -25.57 7.61 -6.59
C LEU A 105 -25.47 9.05 -7.13
N GLU A 106 -24.93 10.00 -6.36
CA GLU A 106 -24.68 11.36 -6.84
C GLU A 106 -23.59 11.38 -7.93
N LEU A 107 -22.51 10.60 -7.75
CA LEU A 107 -21.45 10.43 -8.74
C LEU A 107 -21.95 9.76 -10.03
N GLU A 108 -22.81 8.76 -9.93
CA GLU A 108 -23.47 8.14 -11.08
C GLU A 108 -24.33 9.18 -11.82
N LYS A 109 -25.23 9.86 -11.10
CA LYS A 109 -26.17 10.85 -11.64
C LYS A 109 -25.48 11.94 -12.47
N VAL A 110 -24.32 12.43 -12.05
CA VAL A 110 -23.57 13.49 -12.77
C VAL A 110 -22.63 12.96 -13.86
N THR A 111 -22.36 11.64 -13.93
CA THR A 111 -21.44 11.04 -14.91
C THR A 111 -22.11 10.24 -16.02
N GLN A 112 -23.39 9.89 -15.90
CA GLN A 112 -24.22 9.38 -17.01
C GLN A 112 -24.44 10.50 -18.05
N LYS A 113 -24.21 10.23 -19.34
CA LYS A 113 -24.22 11.25 -20.42
C LYS A 113 -25.60 11.65 -20.93
N ASP A 114 -26.54 10.75 -20.72
CA ASP A 114 -27.98 10.82 -21.01
C ASP A 114 -28.79 11.41 -19.84
N SER A 115 -28.18 11.48 -18.65
CA SER A 115 -28.73 12.22 -17.49
C SER A 115 -28.79 13.72 -17.78
N SER A 116 -29.91 14.35 -17.42
CA SER A 116 -30.06 15.81 -17.44
C SER A 116 -29.14 16.53 -16.43
N ALA A 117 -28.54 15.78 -15.50
CA ALA A 117 -27.56 16.24 -14.53
C ALA A 117 -26.10 15.97 -14.95
N PHE A 118 -25.84 15.55 -16.20
CA PHE A 118 -24.48 15.33 -16.69
C PHE A 118 -23.60 16.58 -16.50
N CYS A 119 -22.42 16.40 -15.89
CA CYS A 119 -21.52 17.48 -15.48
C CYS A 119 -22.12 18.52 -14.50
N ASN A 120 -23.28 18.26 -13.88
CA ASN A 120 -23.93 19.23 -12.99
C ASN A 120 -23.37 19.20 -11.56
N LEU A 121 -22.22 19.85 -11.36
CA LEU A 121 -21.61 20.01 -10.03
C LEU A 121 -22.28 21.09 -9.16
N TRP A 122 -23.42 21.67 -9.56
CA TRP A 122 -24.10 22.76 -8.85
C TRP A 122 -25.49 22.37 -8.30
N GLU A 123 -25.77 21.07 -8.16
CA GLU A 123 -26.99 20.59 -7.50
C GLU A 123 -26.93 20.66 -5.97
N SER A 124 -28.07 20.41 -5.31
CA SER A 124 -28.15 20.24 -3.86
C SER A 124 -27.72 18.81 -3.48
N PHE A 125 -26.43 18.63 -3.22
CA PHE A 125 -25.85 17.37 -2.75
C PHE A 125 -25.90 17.22 -1.23
N ILE A 126 -25.64 16.01 -0.73
CA ILE A 126 -25.64 15.68 0.71
C ILE A 126 -24.52 16.40 1.47
N ASP A 127 -23.31 16.44 0.91
CA ASP A 127 -22.16 17.11 1.56
C ASP A 127 -21.08 17.58 0.57
N PHE A 128 -21.51 18.02 -0.63
CA PHE A 128 -20.65 18.60 -1.65
C PHE A 128 -21.14 19.98 -2.08
N THR A 129 -20.22 20.94 -2.13
CA THR A 129 -20.41 22.23 -2.78
C THR A 129 -19.16 22.52 -3.62
N PRO A 130 -19.27 22.88 -4.90
CA PRO A 130 -18.10 23.17 -5.72
C PRO A 130 -17.40 24.44 -5.19
N GLN A 131 -16.15 24.31 -4.74
CA GLN A 131 -15.28 25.47 -4.55
C GLN A 131 -15.04 26.16 -5.90
N LYS A 132 -14.69 27.46 -5.89
CA LYS A 132 -14.55 28.26 -7.10
C LYS A 132 -13.74 27.55 -8.19
N VAL A 133 -14.42 27.20 -9.29
CA VAL A 133 -13.83 26.58 -10.47
C VAL A 133 -13.54 27.66 -11.52
N THR A 134 -12.44 27.51 -12.26
CA THR A 134 -12.04 28.43 -13.33
C THR A 134 -11.35 27.64 -14.44
N PHE A 135 -11.93 27.67 -15.64
CA PHE A 135 -11.31 27.17 -16.85
C PHE A 135 -10.20 28.12 -17.30
N LEU A 136 -9.04 27.54 -17.61
CA LEU A 136 -7.93 28.21 -18.28
C LEU A 136 -8.01 27.87 -19.76
N LYS A 137 -8.15 28.90 -20.59
CA LYS A 137 -8.05 28.79 -22.05
C LYS A 137 -7.03 29.76 -22.59
N ASP A 138 -5.93 29.26 -23.12
CA ASP A 138 -4.83 30.02 -23.70
C ASP A 138 -4.31 31.13 -22.75
N ASN A 139 -4.20 30.80 -21.46
CA ASN A 139 -3.91 31.67 -20.30
C ASN A 139 -5.05 32.60 -19.84
N GLN A 140 -6.15 32.75 -20.57
CA GLN A 140 -7.33 33.48 -20.13
C GLN A 140 -8.05 32.70 -19.02
N LYS A 141 -8.65 33.42 -18.06
CA LYS A 141 -9.38 32.84 -16.91
C LYS A 141 -10.87 33.03 -17.09
N LEU A 142 -11.60 31.94 -17.28
CA LEU A 142 -13.05 31.93 -17.43
C LEU A 142 -13.65 31.24 -16.20
N PRO A 143 -14.47 31.93 -15.37
CA PRO A 143 -15.14 31.27 -14.24
C PRO A 143 -16.15 30.25 -14.77
N LEU A 144 -16.26 29.10 -14.10
CA LEU A 144 -17.28 28.09 -14.40
C LEU A 144 -18.35 28.12 -13.31
N ASN A 145 -19.62 28.26 -13.70
CA ASN A 145 -20.76 28.49 -12.80
C ASN A 145 -21.99 27.63 -13.15
N ASN A 146 -21.96 26.86 -14.23
CA ASN A 146 -23.06 25.98 -14.64
C ASN A 146 -22.57 24.74 -15.42
N PRO A 147 -23.42 23.71 -15.61
CA PRO A 147 -23.01 22.41 -16.17
C PRO A 147 -22.53 22.52 -17.61
N LYS A 148 -23.15 23.40 -18.41
CA LYS A 148 -22.83 23.61 -19.82
C LYS A 148 -21.42 24.18 -20.00
N GLU A 149 -21.06 25.20 -19.23
CA GLU A 149 -19.70 25.76 -19.23
C GLU A 149 -18.65 24.70 -18.89
N LEU A 150 -18.93 23.83 -17.92
CA LEU A 150 -18.05 22.72 -17.55
C LEU A 150 -17.97 21.66 -18.65
N GLN A 151 -19.10 21.25 -19.23
CA GLN A 151 -19.17 20.28 -20.33
C GLN A 151 -18.39 20.75 -21.56
N GLU A 152 -18.56 22.01 -21.98
CA GLU A 152 -17.82 22.61 -23.09
C GLU A 152 -16.30 22.68 -22.81
N SER A 153 -15.93 23.01 -21.56
CA SER A 153 -14.53 23.05 -21.11
C SER A 153 -13.88 21.67 -21.11
N LEU A 154 -14.56 20.65 -20.57
CA LEU A 154 -14.07 19.27 -20.53
C LEU A 154 -14.01 18.66 -21.94
N GLN A 155 -14.97 18.96 -22.82
CA GLN A 155 -14.95 18.53 -24.22
C GLN A 155 -13.72 19.12 -24.95
N TYR A 156 -13.43 20.41 -24.77
CA TYR A 156 -12.23 21.06 -25.33
C TYR A 156 -10.95 20.40 -24.79
N LEU A 157 -10.82 20.23 -23.47
CA LEU A 157 -9.63 19.64 -22.85
C LEU A 157 -9.43 18.16 -23.26
N SER A 158 -10.51 17.39 -23.42
CA SER A 158 -10.44 16.03 -23.98
C SER A 158 -9.87 16.00 -25.41
N THR A 159 -10.10 17.08 -26.18
CA THR A 159 -9.61 17.21 -27.55
C THR A 159 -8.12 17.49 -27.57
N LEU A 160 -7.62 18.33 -26.65
CA LEU A 160 -6.18 18.54 -26.47
C LEU A 160 -5.45 17.24 -26.08
N LEU A 161 -6.01 16.50 -25.12
CA LEU A 161 -5.48 15.20 -24.67
C LEU A 161 -5.44 14.16 -25.79
N LYS A 162 -6.52 14.03 -26.59
CA LYS A 162 -6.55 13.15 -27.79
C LYS A 162 -5.52 13.57 -28.83
N ASN A 163 -5.25 14.86 -28.96
CA ASN A 163 -4.19 15.42 -29.81
C ASN A 163 -2.78 15.36 -29.18
N LYS A 164 -2.59 14.54 -28.13
CA LYS A 164 -1.32 14.27 -27.44
C LYS A 164 -0.69 15.50 -26.78
N GLN A 165 -1.49 16.53 -26.48
CA GLN A 165 -1.10 17.67 -25.66
C GLN A 165 -1.42 17.39 -24.19
N SER A 166 -0.59 17.89 -23.28
CA SER A 166 -0.89 17.86 -21.84
C SER A 166 -1.82 19.01 -21.44
N ILE A 167 -2.54 18.85 -20.33
CA ILE A 167 -3.39 19.89 -19.74
C ILE A 167 -3.07 20.09 -18.27
N PHE A 168 -3.48 21.23 -17.71
CA PHE A 168 -3.36 21.54 -16.29
C PHE A 168 -4.63 21.15 -15.52
N LEU A 169 -4.48 20.56 -14.33
CA LEU A 169 -5.53 20.54 -13.31
C LEU A 169 -4.98 21.04 -11.96
N LYS A 170 -5.77 21.84 -11.23
CA LYS A 170 -5.62 21.98 -9.79
C LYS A 170 -6.66 21.09 -9.13
N THR A 171 -6.17 20.10 -8.39
CA THR A 171 -6.89 19.03 -7.67
C THR A 171 -6.65 19.18 -6.16
N PRO A 172 -7.32 18.37 -5.30
CA PRO A 172 -6.97 18.31 -3.87
C PRO A 172 -5.50 17.97 -3.62
N LEU A 173 -4.93 17.04 -4.41
CA LEU A 173 -3.50 16.66 -4.37
C LEU A 173 -2.56 17.70 -5.02
N GLY A 174 -3.02 18.93 -5.17
CA GLY A 174 -2.28 20.04 -5.72
C GLY A 174 -2.37 20.20 -7.24
N LYS A 175 -1.39 20.91 -7.81
CA LYS A 175 -1.32 21.21 -9.25
C LYS A 175 -0.72 20.01 -9.97
N LYS A 176 -1.37 19.53 -11.03
CA LYS A 176 -0.87 18.42 -11.86
C LYS A 176 -0.90 18.79 -13.34
N GLU A 177 0.15 18.35 -14.03
CA GLU A 177 0.16 18.16 -15.48
C GLU A 177 -0.49 16.80 -15.75
N VAL A 178 -1.47 16.78 -16.65
CA VAL A 178 -2.24 15.58 -17.02
C VAL A 178 -1.84 15.17 -18.44
N ILE A 179 -1.41 13.92 -18.58
CA ILE A 179 -1.11 13.30 -19.89
C ILE A 179 -2.04 12.09 -20.08
N LEU A 180 -2.57 11.93 -21.29
CA LEU A 180 -3.43 10.79 -21.63
C LEU A 180 -2.61 9.50 -21.80
N PHE A 181 -3.15 8.37 -21.35
CA PHE A 181 -2.58 7.05 -21.63
C PHE A 181 -2.99 6.58 -23.05
N ASP A 182 -2.01 6.50 -23.96
CA ASP A 182 -2.16 5.91 -25.30
C ASP A 182 -1.39 4.58 -25.34
N GLU A 183 -2.13 3.46 -25.40
CA GLU A 183 -1.56 2.10 -25.45
C GLU A 183 -0.73 1.85 -26.72
N ASN A 184 -0.94 2.63 -27.78
CA ASN A 184 -0.23 2.53 -29.05
C ASN A 184 1.06 3.38 -29.06
N ASN A 185 1.14 4.41 -28.20
CA ASN A 185 2.27 5.33 -28.13
C ASN A 185 2.50 5.77 -26.67
N PRO A 186 2.95 4.87 -25.78
CA PRO A 186 3.09 5.16 -24.35
C PRO A 186 4.00 6.37 -24.11
N PRO A 187 3.59 7.36 -23.28
CA PRO A 187 4.32 8.59 -23.10
C PRO A 187 5.63 8.39 -22.33
N LYS A 188 6.71 9.00 -22.82
CA LYS A 188 8.07 8.88 -22.25
C LYS A 188 8.24 9.79 -21.03
N ILE A 189 7.62 9.42 -19.92
CA ILE A 189 7.72 10.14 -18.63
C ILE A 189 9.02 9.74 -17.94
N GLN A 190 9.76 10.74 -17.42
CA GLN A 190 11.03 10.57 -16.70
C GLN A 190 10.98 11.07 -15.25
N SER A 191 9.97 11.87 -14.92
CA SER A 191 9.68 12.37 -13.56
C SER A 191 8.80 11.40 -12.77
N PRO A 192 8.74 11.54 -11.43
CA PRO A 192 7.71 10.88 -10.63
C PRO A 192 6.31 11.22 -11.14
N TYR A 193 5.43 10.24 -11.14
CA TYR A 193 4.06 10.34 -11.65
C TYR A 193 3.12 9.48 -10.80
N ILE A 194 1.82 9.73 -10.93
CA ILE A 194 0.74 8.88 -10.44
C ILE A 194 -0.12 8.46 -11.64
N PHE A 195 -0.49 7.17 -11.72
CA PHE A 195 -1.40 6.68 -12.75
C PHE A 195 -2.85 6.67 -12.24
N VAL A 196 -3.78 7.11 -13.08
CA VAL A 196 -5.21 7.19 -12.76
C VAL A 196 -6.00 6.34 -13.77
N PRO A 197 -6.22 5.04 -13.52
CA PRO A 197 -7.14 4.25 -14.33
C PRO A 197 -8.57 4.78 -14.15
N PHE A 198 -9.34 4.92 -15.24
CA PHE A 198 -10.65 5.59 -15.19
C PHE A 198 -11.68 4.85 -14.33
N CYS A 199 -11.59 3.52 -14.23
CA CYS A 199 -12.39 2.70 -13.33
C CYS A 199 -11.66 1.41 -12.93
N LEU A 200 -12.26 0.62 -12.02
CA LEU A 200 -11.73 -0.69 -11.61
C LEU A 200 -11.47 -1.63 -12.78
N ASN A 201 -12.31 -1.62 -13.82
CA ASN A 201 -12.12 -2.48 -14.99
C ASN A 201 -10.84 -2.13 -15.76
N ASN A 202 -10.44 -0.85 -15.80
CA ASN A 202 -9.15 -0.44 -16.38
C ASN A 202 -7.97 -0.82 -15.47
N ALA A 203 -8.12 -0.69 -14.15
CA ALA A 203 -7.09 -1.17 -13.22
C ALA A 203 -6.89 -2.70 -13.35
N GLN A 204 -7.98 -3.46 -13.40
CA GLN A 204 -7.98 -4.90 -13.58
C GLN A 204 -7.56 -5.34 -14.99
N SER A 205 -7.72 -4.53 -16.05
CA SER A 205 -7.21 -4.85 -17.38
C SER A 205 -5.69 -4.65 -17.45
N LEU A 206 -5.16 -3.58 -16.86
CA LEU A 206 -3.76 -3.16 -16.93
C LEU A 206 -2.81 -3.89 -15.94
N PHE A 207 -3.27 -4.13 -14.70
CA PHE A 207 -2.40 -4.56 -13.60
C PHE A 207 -2.67 -5.99 -13.10
N LYS A 208 -1.67 -6.57 -12.44
CA LYS A 208 -1.87 -7.63 -11.44
C LYS A 208 -2.44 -6.93 -10.19
N ILE A 209 -3.68 -7.25 -9.80
CA ILE A 209 -4.38 -6.64 -8.66
C ILE A 209 -5.30 -7.68 -8.01
N SER A 210 -5.37 -7.71 -6.67
CA SER A 210 -6.23 -8.61 -5.90
C SER A 210 -7.61 -8.00 -5.60
N THR A 211 -8.55 -8.82 -5.13
CA THR A 211 -9.91 -8.37 -4.77
C THR A 211 -9.88 -7.30 -3.68
N GLU A 212 -9.00 -7.47 -2.69
CA GLU A 212 -8.79 -6.58 -1.56
C GLU A 212 -8.20 -5.23 -2.03
N GLU A 213 -7.24 -5.24 -2.95
CA GLU A 213 -6.70 -4.02 -3.58
C GLU A 213 -7.77 -3.30 -4.43
N CYS A 214 -8.60 -4.04 -5.19
CA CYS A 214 -9.72 -3.46 -5.93
C CYS A 214 -10.74 -2.78 -4.99
N GLN A 215 -11.10 -3.44 -3.88
CA GLN A 215 -11.99 -2.86 -2.87
C GLN A 215 -11.37 -1.63 -2.22
N ALA A 216 -10.08 -1.67 -1.89
CA ALA A 216 -9.37 -0.54 -1.28
C ALA A 216 -9.33 0.70 -2.20
N LEU A 217 -9.02 0.54 -3.49
CA LEU A 217 -9.12 1.64 -4.48
C LEU A 217 -10.54 2.22 -4.58
N ALA A 218 -11.57 1.40 -4.40
CA ALA A 218 -12.97 1.79 -4.52
C ALA A 218 -13.47 2.68 -3.36
N THR A 219 -12.84 2.63 -2.18
CA THR A 219 -13.24 3.36 -0.96
C THR A 219 -13.26 4.89 -1.08
N LEU A 220 -13.95 5.56 -0.16
CA LEU A 220 -13.98 7.03 -0.03
C LEU A 220 -12.60 7.67 0.12
N GLU A 221 -11.68 7.00 0.81
CA GLU A 221 -10.33 7.50 1.05
C GLU A 221 -9.53 7.67 -0.25
N LYS A 222 -9.90 6.94 -1.32
CA LYS A 222 -9.21 6.91 -2.63
C LYS A 222 -7.68 6.75 -2.43
N PRO A 223 -7.23 5.63 -1.83
CA PRO A 223 -5.82 5.43 -1.53
C PRO A 223 -4.97 5.34 -2.79
N LEU A 224 -3.69 5.70 -2.66
CA LEU A 224 -2.65 5.40 -3.63
C LEU A 224 -2.08 4.01 -3.32
N ILE A 225 -2.18 3.09 -4.28
CA ILE A 225 -1.70 1.71 -4.15
C ILE A 225 -0.71 1.42 -5.28
N THR A 226 0.46 0.88 -4.94
CA THR A 226 1.51 0.57 -5.92
C THR A 226 1.28 -0.80 -6.56
N LEU A 227 0.79 -0.79 -7.81
CA LEU A 227 0.43 -1.98 -8.57
C LEU A 227 1.53 -2.41 -9.55
N LYS A 228 1.50 -3.68 -9.98
CA LYS A 228 2.45 -4.22 -10.97
C LYS A 228 1.75 -4.46 -12.31
N PRO A 229 2.22 -3.90 -13.44
CA PRO A 229 1.63 -4.18 -14.75
C PRO A 229 1.61 -5.67 -15.06
N LYS A 230 0.61 -6.12 -15.82
CA LYS A 230 0.63 -7.49 -16.39
C LYS A 230 1.85 -7.63 -17.29
N SER A 231 2.43 -8.83 -17.37
CA SER A 231 3.74 -9.04 -18.02
C SER A 231 3.81 -8.53 -19.47
N ILE A 232 2.73 -8.67 -20.25
CA ILE A 232 2.62 -8.16 -21.62
C ILE A 232 2.43 -6.63 -21.72
N LEU A 233 2.09 -5.94 -20.63
CA LEU A 233 1.82 -4.50 -20.58
C LEU A 233 2.94 -3.71 -19.87
N LYS A 234 3.99 -4.37 -19.35
CA LYS A 234 5.13 -3.71 -18.68
C LYS A 234 5.71 -2.56 -19.51
N ALA A 235 5.84 -2.74 -20.82
CA ALA A 235 6.42 -1.76 -21.74
C ALA A 235 5.54 -0.51 -21.98
N LEU A 236 4.30 -0.48 -21.50
CA LEU A 236 3.41 0.68 -21.58
C LEU A 236 3.63 1.69 -20.43
N PHE A 237 4.37 1.31 -19.39
CA PHE A 237 4.60 2.10 -18.18
C PHE A 237 6.08 2.45 -18.01
N PRO A 238 6.42 3.67 -17.54
CA PRO A 238 7.80 4.06 -17.25
C PRO A 238 8.48 3.23 -16.15
N THR A 239 7.72 2.62 -15.24
CA THR A 239 8.23 1.86 -14.09
C THR A 239 7.58 0.48 -13.93
N HIS A 240 8.31 -0.45 -13.32
CA HIS A 240 7.87 -1.83 -13.06
C HIS A 240 6.81 -1.93 -11.95
N GLU A 241 6.79 -0.92 -11.08
CA GLU A 241 5.83 -0.70 -9.99
C GLU A 241 5.22 0.68 -10.23
N VAL A 242 3.90 0.74 -10.26
CA VAL A 242 3.13 1.90 -10.76
C VAL A 242 2.19 2.37 -9.64
N PRO A 243 2.39 3.58 -9.08
CA PRO A 243 1.49 4.11 -8.06
C PRO A 243 0.15 4.50 -8.69
N CYS A 244 -0.93 3.85 -8.27
CA CYS A 244 -2.27 3.94 -8.86
C CYS A 244 -3.32 4.47 -7.88
N ILE A 245 -4.16 5.38 -8.34
CA ILE A 245 -5.30 5.94 -7.60
C ILE A 245 -6.51 6.04 -8.54
N LEU A 246 -7.72 5.73 -8.09
CA LEU A 246 -8.92 6.02 -8.89
C LEU A 246 -9.22 7.54 -8.91
N PRO A 247 -10.04 8.07 -9.84
CA PRO A 247 -10.45 9.47 -9.84
C PRO A 247 -10.97 9.90 -8.46
N PHE A 248 -10.24 10.81 -7.82
CA PHE A 248 -10.41 11.21 -6.42
C PHE A 248 -11.06 12.60 -6.26
N ASP A 249 -11.32 13.29 -7.37
CA ASP A 249 -12.18 14.46 -7.41
C ASP A 249 -13.18 14.37 -8.60
N PRO A 250 -14.31 15.10 -8.54
CA PRO A 250 -15.34 14.99 -9.58
C PRO A 250 -14.90 15.52 -10.95
N ILE A 251 -13.91 16.41 -11.03
CA ILE A 251 -13.45 16.99 -12.30
C ILE A 251 -12.60 15.97 -13.05
N LEU A 252 -11.72 15.24 -12.36
CA LEU A 252 -10.99 14.08 -12.90
C LEU A 252 -11.97 12.99 -13.37
N LEU A 253 -13.00 12.68 -12.57
CA LEU A 253 -13.99 11.66 -12.93
C LEU A 253 -14.81 12.08 -14.16
N LEU A 254 -15.30 13.32 -14.22
CA LEU A 254 -16.05 13.83 -15.37
C LEU A 254 -15.17 13.89 -16.63
N LEU A 255 -13.90 14.31 -16.52
CA LEU A 255 -12.96 14.33 -17.66
C LEU A 255 -12.79 12.93 -18.28
N SER A 256 -12.77 11.86 -17.47
CA SER A 256 -12.67 10.48 -17.98
C SER A 256 -13.82 10.10 -18.92
N LYS A 257 -15.03 10.64 -18.70
CA LYS A 257 -16.23 10.37 -19.50
C LYS A 257 -16.12 10.93 -20.92
N PHE A 258 -15.31 11.96 -21.14
CA PHE A 258 -15.00 12.45 -22.49
C PHE A 258 -13.92 11.62 -23.21
N LEU A 259 -13.35 10.60 -22.54
CA LEU A 259 -12.14 9.89 -22.96
C LEU A 259 -12.24 8.35 -22.91
N GLU A 260 -13.44 7.80 -22.67
CA GLU A 260 -13.79 6.37 -22.46
C GLU A 260 -13.17 5.34 -23.43
N SER A 261 -12.64 5.76 -24.59
CA SER A 261 -11.83 4.92 -25.48
C SER A 261 -10.37 4.71 -25.02
N HIS A 262 -10.01 5.15 -23.82
CA HIS A 262 -8.66 5.05 -23.23
C HIS A 262 -8.75 4.51 -21.79
N SER A 263 -7.65 4.00 -21.27
CA SER A 263 -7.65 3.29 -19.97
C SER A 263 -7.24 4.15 -18.76
N GLY A 264 -6.65 5.34 -18.93
CA GLY A 264 -6.22 6.17 -17.79
C GLY A 264 -5.54 7.50 -18.11
N PHE A 265 -5.13 8.20 -17.05
CA PHE A 265 -4.24 9.37 -17.08
C PHE A 265 -2.91 9.09 -16.39
N TYR A 266 -1.91 9.89 -16.74
CA TYR A 266 -0.75 10.18 -15.88
C TYR A 266 -0.92 11.57 -15.26
N LEU A 267 -0.74 11.67 -13.94
CA LEU A 267 -0.61 12.93 -13.19
C LEU A 267 0.85 13.14 -12.82
N ILE A 268 1.39 14.33 -13.14
CA ILE A 268 2.80 14.68 -13.01
C ILE A 268 2.91 16.06 -12.36
N GLU A 269 3.99 16.35 -11.63
CA GLU A 269 4.28 17.72 -11.20
C GLU A 269 4.55 18.64 -12.41
N PRO A 270 3.86 19.79 -12.57
CA PRO A 270 4.04 20.66 -13.73
C PRO A 270 5.45 21.24 -13.82
N SER A 271 6.20 20.79 -14.83
CA SER A 271 7.56 21.28 -15.12
C SER A 271 7.56 22.71 -15.69
N GLN A 272 6.45 23.12 -16.29
CA GLN A 272 6.28 24.39 -17.01
C GLN A 272 4.86 24.96 -16.83
N LYS A 273 4.68 26.24 -17.19
CA LYS A 273 3.36 26.89 -17.13
C LYS A 273 2.50 26.49 -18.34
N LEU A 274 1.63 25.51 -18.13
CA LEU A 274 0.59 25.12 -19.08
C LEU A 274 -0.48 26.23 -19.24
N SER A 275 -0.98 26.40 -20.47
CA SER A 275 -1.93 27.46 -20.84
C SER A 275 -3.40 27.07 -20.73
N ASN A 276 -3.69 25.77 -20.77
CA ASN A 276 -5.02 25.18 -20.91
C ASN A 276 -5.29 24.17 -19.79
N GLY A 277 -6.46 24.23 -19.14
CA GLY A 277 -6.77 23.36 -18.00
C GLY A 277 -7.93 23.84 -17.11
N ILE A 278 -8.16 23.21 -15.96
CA ILE A 278 -9.14 23.65 -14.96
C ILE A 278 -8.48 23.88 -13.60
N CYS A 279 -8.77 25.03 -12.99
CA CYS A 279 -8.42 25.36 -11.62
C CYS A 279 -9.65 25.24 -10.72
N GLN A 280 -9.72 24.24 -9.85
CA GLN A 280 -10.55 24.31 -8.64
C GLN A 280 -9.72 24.92 -7.50
N PHE A 281 -10.32 25.83 -6.72
CA PHE A 281 -9.66 26.37 -5.53
C PHE A 281 -9.76 25.38 -4.35
N PHE A 282 -8.70 25.32 -3.54
CA PHE A 282 -8.64 24.57 -2.28
C PHE A 282 -7.85 25.41 -1.26
N LYS A 283 -8.20 25.32 0.03
CA LYS A 283 -7.52 26.08 1.11
C LYS A 283 -6.09 25.57 1.36
N THR A 284 -5.92 24.26 1.27
CA THR A 284 -4.70 23.48 1.51
C THR A 284 -4.64 22.35 0.49
N ASP A 285 -3.46 21.83 0.24
CA ASP A 285 -3.26 20.67 -0.65
C ASP A 285 -3.18 19.41 0.22
N ASP A 286 -3.98 18.40 -0.10
CA ASP A 286 -4.01 17.11 0.60
C ASP A 286 -2.80 16.25 0.17
N THR A 287 -2.23 15.48 1.11
CA THR A 287 -1.34 14.35 0.77
C THR A 287 -2.16 13.14 0.31
N PRO A 288 -1.67 12.32 -0.64
CA PRO A 288 -2.31 11.04 -0.95
C PRO A 288 -2.20 10.08 0.25
N LEU A 289 -3.23 9.26 0.46
CA LEU A 289 -3.18 8.18 1.44
C LEU A 289 -2.50 6.95 0.81
N GLU A 290 -1.20 6.80 1.03
CA GLU A 290 -0.40 5.69 0.50
C GLU A 290 -0.54 4.44 1.40
N ILE A 291 -0.94 3.30 0.82
CA ILE A 291 -1.13 2.02 1.54
C ILE A 291 -0.61 0.81 0.75
N SER A 292 -0.25 -0.26 1.47
CA SER A 292 -0.18 -1.64 0.94
C SER A 292 -1.34 -2.46 1.51
N VAL A 293 -1.91 -3.36 0.70
CA VAL A 293 -3.01 -4.25 1.10
C VAL A 293 -2.56 -5.71 1.00
N GLY A 294 -2.52 -6.39 2.14
CA GLY A 294 -2.22 -7.82 2.22
C GLY A 294 -3.48 -8.70 2.17
N LYS A 295 -3.27 -10.02 2.15
CA LYS A 295 -4.31 -11.02 2.46
C LYS A 295 -5.05 -10.69 3.76
N ASN A 296 -6.27 -11.24 3.90
CA ASN A 296 -7.17 -11.03 5.04
C ASN A 296 -7.51 -9.54 5.28
N SER A 297 -7.48 -8.71 4.22
CA SER A 297 -7.74 -7.27 4.26
C SER A 297 -6.84 -6.46 5.19
N LEU A 298 -5.61 -6.92 5.45
CA LEU A 298 -4.64 -6.15 6.23
C LEU A 298 -4.19 -4.89 5.47
N ILE A 299 -4.47 -3.71 6.04
CA ILE A 299 -4.11 -2.41 5.48
C ILE A 299 -2.90 -1.84 6.22
N LEU A 300 -1.79 -1.61 5.49
CA LEU A 300 -0.56 -1.02 6.02
C LEU A 300 -0.34 0.37 5.44
N LYS A 301 -0.40 1.41 6.30
CA LYS A 301 -0.17 2.81 5.92
C LYS A 301 1.33 3.07 5.68
N HIS A 302 1.68 3.71 4.56
CA HIS A 302 3.06 4.09 4.22
C HIS A 302 3.47 5.37 4.98
N HIS A 303 3.54 5.29 6.30
CA HIS A 303 3.97 6.41 7.16
C HIS A 303 5.44 6.26 7.54
N PHE A 304 6.31 7.05 6.91
CA PHE A 304 7.74 7.09 7.19
C PHE A 304 8.08 8.26 8.12
N LYS A 305 9.02 8.06 9.06
CA LYS A 305 9.45 9.10 10.00
C LYS A 305 10.97 9.24 10.03
N ALA A 306 11.49 10.46 10.06
CA ALA A 306 12.92 10.69 10.24
C ALA A 306 13.43 10.06 11.55
N THR A 307 14.55 9.34 11.46
CA THR A 307 15.18 8.66 12.59
C THR A 307 15.69 9.68 13.61
N PRO A 308 15.25 9.63 14.90
CA PRO A 308 15.75 10.54 15.91
C PRO A 308 17.25 10.30 16.16
N THR A 309 18.06 11.36 16.18
CA THR A 309 19.53 11.28 16.30
C THR A 309 20.06 10.64 17.59
N THR A 310 19.19 10.42 18.58
CA THR A 310 19.49 9.77 19.86
C THR A 310 18.85 8.38 20.02
N ALA A 311 18.10 7.89 19.02
CA ALA A 311 17.41 6.60 19.08
C ALA A 311 18.27 5.47 18.48
N THR A 312 18.61 4.47 19.29
CA THR A 312 19.30 3.24 18.84
C THR A 312 18.36 2.21 18.22
N CYS A 313 17.11 2.20 18.67
CA CYS A 313 16.04 1.27 18.24
C CYS A 313 14.73 2.06 18.06
N PRO A 314 14.59 2.91 17.02
CA PRO A 314 13.43 3.78 16.86
C PRO A 314 12.09 3.01 16.73
N GLU A 315 12.12 1.82 16.11
CA GLU A 315 10.99 0.91 15.95
C GLU A 315 10.40 0.42 17.29
N LEU A 316 11.21 0.37 18.35
CA LEU A 316 10.75 0.05 19.70
C LEU A 316 9.70 1.06 20.22
N LEU A 317 9.72 2.30 19.73
CA LEU A 317 8.68 3.30 20.04
C LEU A 317 7.39 3.00 19.29
N ALA A 318 7.47 2.58 18.02
CA ALA A 318 6.31 2.18 17.22
C ALA A 318 5.63 0.94 17.79
N PHE A 319 6.40 -0.08 18.21
CA PHE A 319 5.88 -1.25 18.92
C PHE A 319 5.19 -0.86 20.24
N LYS A 320 5.82 -0.03 21.08
CA LYS A 320 5.24 0.42 22.36
C LYS A 320 3.94 1.22 22.17
N ASN A 321 3.87 2.08 21.16
CA ASN A 321 2.65 2.81 20.82
C ASN A 321 1.53 1.85 20.40
N THR A 322 1.83 0.87 19.54
CA THR A 322 0.87 -0.12 19.04
C THR A 322 0.35 -1.04 20.15
N ILE A 323 1.24 -1.50 21.05
CA ILE A 323 0.87 -2.24 22.27
C ILE A 323 -0.10 -1.42 23.13
N LYS A 324 0.16 -0.13 23.31
CA LYS A 324 -0.67 0.76 24.12
C LYS A 324 -2.03 1.04 23.49
N SER A 325 -2.10 1.29 22.18
CA SER A 325 -3.37 1.58 21.50
C SER A 325 -4.27 0.34 21.41
N GLN A 326 -3.69 -0.83 21.17
CA GLN A 326 -4.40 -2.11 21.06
C GLN A 326 -4.53 -2.87 22.39
N ASN A 327 -4.10 -2.27 23.51
CA ASN A 327 -4.16 -2.83 24.88
C ASN A 327 -3.52 -4.24 25.02
N LEU A 328 -2.46 -4.52 24.28
CA LEU A 328 -1.83 -5.84 24.21
C LEU A 328 -1.00 -6.15 25.47
N THR A 329 -1.07 -7.38 25.95
CA THR A 329 -0.35 -7.85 27.15
C THR A 329 0.79 -8.81 26.85
N GLN A 330 0.62 -9.67 25.83
CA GLN A 330 1.60 -10.66 25.37
C GLN A 330 1.50 -10.78 23.84
N THR A 331 2.54 -10.39 23.10
CA THR A 331 2.53 -10.36 21.63
C THR A 331 3.94 -10.45 21.06
N ASN A 332 4.06 -10.90 19.81
CA ASN A 332 5.33 -10.86 19.07
C ASN A 332 5.50 -9.50 18.39
N ALA A 333 6.73 -9.11 18.06
CA ALA A 333 7.02 -7.91 17.29
C ALA A 333 8.19 -8.14 16.33
N LEU A 334 8.06 -7.73 15.07
CA LEU A 334 9.07 -7.94 14.02
C LEU A 334 9.29 -6.68 13.19
N TYR A 335 10.55 -6.26 13.11
CA TYR A 335 11.03 -5.16 12.29
C TYR A 335 11.92 -5.65 11.14
N LEU A 336 11.52 -5.30 9.90
CA LEU A 336 12.24 -5.60 8.65
C LEU A 336 12.30 -4.36 7.76
N GLY A 337 13.17 -3.42 8.12
CA GLY A 337 13.33 -2.13 7.43
C GLY A 337 14.78 -1.71 7.25
N LYS A 338 15.03 -0.40 7.28
CA LYS A 338 16.36 0.20 7.03
C LYS A 338 17.40 -0.01 8.14
N HIS A 339 16.93 -0.19 9.37
CA HIS A 339 17.75 -0.41 10.58
C HIS A 339 18.00 -1.92 10.83
N PRO A 340 18.78 -2.33 11.85
CA PRO A 340 18.97 -3.75 12.21
C PRO A 340 17.66 -4.52 12.33
N THR A 341 17.65 -5.78 11.91
CA THR A 341 16.49 -6.66 12.03
C THR A 341 16.26 -7.02 13.50
N HIS A 342 15.06 -6.74 14.00
CA HIS A 342 14.68 -7.10 15.37
C HIS A 342 13.42 -7.98 15.35
N PHE A 343 13.55 -9.20 15.84
CA PHE A 343 12.42 -10.03 16.24
C PHE A 343 12.39 -10.06 17.78
N MET A 344 11.24 -9.70 18.37
CA MET A 344 11.11 -9.48 19.80
C MET A 344 9.83 -10.12 20.35
N LEU A 345 9.92 -10.59 21.59
CA LEU A 345 8.78 -10.93 22.43
C LEU A 345 8.41 -9.70 23.28
N TYR A 346 7.13 -9.35 23.39
CA TYR A 346 6.63 -8.52 24.49
C TYR A 346 5.83 -9.37 25.47
N PHE A 347 6.30 -9.46 26.72
CA PHE A 347 5.59 -10.10 27.83
C PHE A 347 6.09 -9.58 29.18
N ASN A 348 5.27 -9.73 30.23
CA ASN A 348 5.57 -9.23 31.58
C ASN A 348 6.00 -7.74 31.56
N GLN A 349 5.31 -6.93 30.75
CA GLN A 349 5.55 -5.50 30.51
C GLN A 349 6.94 -5.16 29.92
N SER A 350 7.69 -6.16 29.45
CA SER A 350 9.07 -6.00 28.94
C SER A 350 9.25 -6.61 27.56
N PHE A 351 10.24 -6.09 26.81
CA PHE A 351 10.69 -6.75 25.59
C PHE A 351 11.84 -7.73 25.88
N LYS A 352 11.89 -8.84 25.15
CA LYS A 352 13.01 -9.78 25.06
C LYS A 352 13.34 -10.05 23.59
N THR A 353 14.59 -10.36 23.30
CA THR A 353 15.09 -10.69 21.96
C THR A 353 15.44 -12.18 21.93
N PRO A 354 14.64 -13.06 21.29
CA PRO A 354 14.92 -14.51 21.26
C PRO A 354 16.13 -14.88 20.42
N ILE A 355 16.44 -14.06 19.41
CA ILE A 355 17.54 -14.26 18.48
C ILE A 355 18.12 -12.90 18.08
N GLU A 356 19.45 -12.81 18.08
CA GLU A 356 20.20 -11.68 17.53
C GLU A 356 20.68 -12.06 16.12
N PHE A 357 20.52 -11.16 15.16
CA PHE A 357 20.98 -11.38 13.79
C PHE A 357 22.34 -10.72 13.58
N THR A 358 23.32 -11.52 13.15
CA THR A 358 24.64 -11.05 12.72
C THR A 358 25.06 -11.87 11.51
N LEU A 359 25.45 -11.20 10.42
CA LEU A 359 25.99 -11.84 9.23
C LEU A 359 27.26 -11.15 8.74
N GLN A 360 28.24 -11.94 8.30
CA GLN A 360 29.30 -11.45 7.41
C GLN A 360 28.64 -10.97 6.12
N THR A 361 29.07 -9.82 5.62
CA THR A 361 28.61 -9.22 4.36
C THR A 361 29.73 -9.02 3.34
N ASN A 362 31.00 -9.16 3.72
CA ASN A 362 32.07 -9.20 2.74
C ASN A 362 32.07 -10.56 2.01
N LEU A 363 31.75 -10.53 0.71
CA LEU A 363 31.70 -11.73 -0.13
C LEU A 363 33.07 -12.39 -0.32
N ALA A 364 34.18 -11.65 -0.30
CA ALA A 364 35.52 -12.26 -0.32
C ALA A 364 35.73 -13.16 0.90
N GLN A 365 35.38 -12.65 2.10
CA GLN A 365 35.47 -13.43 3.34
C GLN A 365 34.48 -14.61 3.37
N ILE A 366 33.27 -14.45 2.82
CA ILE A 366 32.32 -15.57 2.66
C ILE A 366 32.91 -16.66 1.77
N LEU A 367 33.55 -16.30 0.65
CA LEU A 367 34.19 -17.26 -0.25
C LEU A 367 35.34 -18.01 0.43
N GLU A 368 36.21 -17.32 1.19
CA GLU A 368 37.25 -17.98 1.99
C GLU A 368 36.69 -18.93 3.05
N ILE A 369 35.64 -18.52 3.79
CA ILE A 369 34.96 -19.39 4.75
C ILE A 369 34.45 -20.65 4.04
N LEU A 370 33.77 -20.51 2.89
CA LEU A 370 33.24 -21.63 2.12
C LEU A 370 34.34 -22.57 1.58
N LYS A 371 35.54 -22.07 1.24
CA LYS A 371 36.70 -22.90 0.86
C LYS A 371 37.15 -23.82 2.00
N THR A 372 36.95 -23.44 3.26
CA THR A 372 37.34 -24.24 4.45
C THR A 372 36.25 -25.21 4.95
N GLN A 373 35.04 -25.17 4.40
CA GLN A 373 33.94 -26.03 4.84
C GLN A 373 34.02 -27.48 4.31
N ASN A 374 33.00 -28.29 4.60
CA ASN A 374 32.93 -29.70 4.22
C ASN A 374 33.07 -29.95 2.70
N PRO A 375 33.46 -31.18 2.26
CA PRO A 375 33.71 -31.47 0.85
C PRO A 375 32.53 -31.18 -0.09
N THR A 376 31.29 -31.33 0.38
CA THR A 376 30.08 -30.97 -0.37
C THR A 376 30.03 -29.47 -0.67
N THR A 377 30.38 -28.63 0.31
CA THR A 377 30.46 -27.17 0.16
C THR A 377 31.61 -26.76 -0.74
N GLN A 378 32.78 -27.39 -0.61
CA GLN A 378 33.93 -27.16 -1.50
C GLN A 378 33.61 -27.52 -2.97
N SER A 379 32.90 -28.63 -3.18
CA SER A 379 32.45 -29.05 -4.53
C SER A 379 31.39 -28.11 -5.11
N LEU A 380 30.43 -27.66 -4.29
CA LEU A 380 29.45 -26.65 -4.68
C LEU A 380 30.14 -25.34 -5.10
N LEU A 381 31.06 -24.82 -4.27
CA LEU A 381 31.79 -23.60 -4.56
C LEU A 381 32.62 -23.74 -5.85
N LYS A 382 33.38 -24.84 -6.01
CA LYS A 382 34.16 -25.11 -7.23
C LYS A 382 33.30 -25.09 -8.49
N ASN A 383 32.11 -25.70 -8.44
CA ASN A 383 31.19 -25.71 -9.56
C ASN A 383 30.59 -24.31 -9.80
N PHE A 384 30.25 -23.58 -8.74
CA PHE A 384 29.72 -22.23 -8.80
C PHE A 384 30.73 -21.26 -9.42
N THR A 385 32.00 -21.30 -8.99
CA THR A 385 33.09 -20.50 -9.56
C THR A 385 33.25 -20.77 -11.06
N LYS A 386 33.30 -22.03 -11.49
CA LYS A 386 33.40 -22.38 -12.92
C LYS A 386 32.21 -21.87 -13.76
N ALA A 387 31.02 -21.77 -13.17
CA ALA A 387 29.83 -21.24 -13.85
C ALA A 387 29.70 -19.70 -13.78
N ASN A 388 30.52 -19.03 -12.96
CA ASN A 388 30.39 -17.59 -12.64
C ASN A 388 31.78 -16.91 -12.55
N GLU A 389 32.74 -17.30 -13.41
CA GLU A 389 34.17 -16.96 -13.26
C GLU A 389 34.41 -15.44 -13.18
N THR A 390 33.71 -14.64 -13.99
CA THR A 390 33.80 -13.17 -13.95
C THR A 390 33.30 -12.57 -12.64
N LEU A 391 32.16 -13.05 -12.12
CA LEU A 391 31.59 -12.61 -10.85
C LEU A 391 32.52 -12.97 -9.69
N ILE A 392 33.00 -14.21 -9.61
CA ILE A 392 33.92 -14.61 -8.53
C ILE A 392 35.23 -13.82 -8.61
N SER A 393 35.79 -13.61 -9.81
CA SER A 393 36.99 -12.78 -9.98
C SER A 393 36.81 -11.34 -9.49
N GLN A 394 35.61 -10.76 -9.65
CA GLN A 394 35.27 -9.45 -9.09
C GLN A 394 35.14 -9.50 -7.56
N LEU A 395 34.45 -10.51 -7.01
CA LEU A 395 34.26 -10.66 -5.57
C LEU A 395 35.56 -10.94 -4.81
N GLU A 396 36.47 -11.75 -5.38
CA GLU A 396 37.81 -12.03 -4.82
C GLU A 396 38.76 -10.82 -4.94
N SER A 397 38.43 -9.81 -5.76
CA SER A 397 39.18 -8.54 -5.84
C SER A 397 38.79 -7.51 -4.76
N LEU A 398 37.72 -7.77 -3.98
CA LEU A 398 37.29 -6.89 -2.90
C LEU A 398 38.28 -6.93 -1.72
N PRO A 399 38.52 -5.80 -1.01
CA PRO A 399 39.41 -5.79 0.16
C PRO A 399 38.96 -6.82 1.22
N PRO A 400 39.85 -7.71 1.71
CA PRO A 400 39.47 -8.84 2.57
C PRO A 400 39.32 -8.43 4.04
N HIS A 401 38.56 -7.37 4.32
CA HIS A 401 38.26 -6.90 5.68
C HIS A 401 36.90 -7.40 6.13
N ASP A 402 36.82 -7.91 7.37
CA ASP A 402 35.55 -8.35 7.95
C ASP A 402 34.54 -7.22 8.02
N ARG A 403 33.30 -7.52 7.62
CA ARG A 403 32.20 -6.56 7.57
C ARG A 403 30.91 -7.22 8.03
N PHE A 404 30.44 -6.89 9.22
CA PHE A 404 29.21 -7.45 9.77
C PHE A 404 28.02 -6.50 9.60
N SER A 405 26.85 -7.08 9.34
CA SER A 405 25.54 -6.41 9.45
C SER A 405 24.63 -7.21 10.37
N SER A 406 23.62 -6.53 10.92
CA SER A 406 22.51 -7.11 11.68
C SER A 406 21.16 -6.92 10.97
N ASN A 407 21.15 -6.40 9.74
CA ASN A 407 19.95 -6.31 8.90
C ASN A 407 19.90 -7.48 7.90
N LEU A 408 18.86 -8.34 7.99
CA LEU A 408 18.67 -9.45 7.05
C LEU A 408 18.26 -9.00 5.64
N LEU A 409 17.89 -7.73 5.42
CA LEU A 409 17.73 -7.20 4.07
C LEU A 409 19.07 -7.12 3.33
N ASP A 410 20.22 -7.11 4.02
CA ASP A 410 21.54 -7.26 3.39
C ASP A 410 21.79 -8.70 2.94
N LEU A 411 21.21 -9.71 3.60
CA LEU A 411 21.29 -11.11 3.16
C LEU A 411 20.60 -11.30 1.81
N LEU A 412 19.46 -10.61 1.57
CA LEU A 412 18.83 -10.54 0.26
C LEU A 412 19.76 -9.90 -0.78
N GLY A 413 20.49 -8.86 -0.41
CA GLY A 413 21.50 -8.22 -1.27
C GLY A 413 22.63 -9.18 -1.65
N LEU A 414 23.17 -9.93 -0.69
CA LEU A 414 24.15 -11.00 -0.93
C LEU A 414 23.61 -12.08 -1.88
N CYS A 415 22.36 -12.51 -1.69
CA CYS A 415 21.71 -13.44 -2.61
C CYS A 415 21.57 -12.86 -4.02
N ALA A 416 21.15 -11.60 -4.16
CA ALA A 416 21.04 -10.91 -5.45
C ALA A 416 22.39 -10.79 -6.18
N ILE A 417 23.48 -10.55 -5.44
CA ILE A 417 24.84 -10.53 -5.98
C ILE A 417 25.22 -11.90 -6.54
N LEU A 418 25.00 -12.98 -5.77
CA LEU A 418 25.25 -14.35 -6.24
C LEU A 418 24.38 -14.73 -7.46
N LEU A 419 23.16 -14.20 -7.55
CA LEU A 419 22.27 -14.38 -8.69
C LEU A 419 22.64 -13.54 -9.94
N ASP A 420 23.64 -12.66 -9.86
CA ASP A 420 24.08 -11.77 -10.94
C ASP A 420 22.97 -10.83 -11.45
N LEU A 421 22.20 -10.26 -10.52
CA LEU A 421 21.11 -9.31 -10.81
C LEU A 421 21.63 -7.87 -10.99
N HIS A 422 22.76 -7.71 -11.69
CA HIS A 422 23.55 -6.48 -11.71
C HIS A 422 23.63 -5.82 -13.09
N ALA A 423 22.62 -5.02 -13.43
CA ALA A 423 22.61 -4.28 -14.70
C ALA A 423 22.05 -2.84 -14.52
N PRO A 424 22.88 -1.78 -14.65
CA PRO A 424 24.34 -1.74 -14.54
C PRO A 424 24.78 -0.97 -13.29
N PHE A 425 25.36 -1.68 -12.32
CA PHE A 425 26.01 -1.06 -11.16
C PHE A 425 27.49 -1.49 -11.13
N PRO A 426 28.46 -0.57 -11.30
CA PRO A 426 29.82 -0.89 -10.91
C PRO A 426 29.83 -1.13 -9.39
N PHE A 427 30.70 -2.03 -8.91
CA PHE A 427 31.00 -2.12 -7.48
C PHE A 427 31.67 -0.83 -7.03
N THR A 428 30.87 0.16 -6.61
CA THR A 428 31.39 1.39 -6.04
C THR A 428 32.06 1.08 -4.69
N PRO A 429 33.01 1.90 -4.22
CA PRO A 429 33.57 1.74 -2.87
C PRO A 429 32.51 1.80 -1.75
N ASN A 430 31.33 2.36 -2.02
CA ASN A 430 30.19 2.36 -1.12
C ASN A 430 29.41 1.04 -1.21
N PHE A 431 29.93 0.01 -0.54
CA PHE A 431 29.35 -1.34 -0.53
C PHE A 431 27.90 -1.39 -0.01
N ASP A 432 27.52 -0.52 0.94
CA ASP A 432 26.13 -0.41 1.44
C ASP A 432 25.16 0.02 0.34
N SER A 433 25.57 0.98 -0.50
CA SER A 433 24.78 1.41 -1.66
C SER A 433 24.60 0.27 -2.66
N ASN A 434 25.66 -0.53 -2.89
CA ASN A 434 25.61 -1.68 -3.78
C ASN A 434 24.67 -2.78 -3.24
N LEU A 435 24.74 -3.10 -1.94
CA LEU A 435 23.84 -4.07 -1.29
C LEU A 435 22.38 -3.63 -1.38
N LYS A 436 22.06 -2.39 -1.04
CA LYS A 436 20.68 -1.86 -1.08
C LYS A 436 20.11 -1.85 -2.50
N ALA A 437 20.93 -1.54 -3.51
CA ALA A 437 20.55 -1.69 -4.92
C ALA A 437 20.30 -3.15 -5.32
N ALA A 438 21.16 -4.08 -4.86
CA ALA A 438 21.03 -5.52 -5.09
C ALA A 438 19.75 -6.09 -4.45
N THR A 439 19.44 -5.73 -3.19
CA THR A 439 18.19 -6.10 -2.53
C THR A 439 16.99 -5.60 -3.31
N LYS A 440 16.97 -4.33 -3.75
CA LYS A 440 15.89 -3.81 -4.60
C LYS A 440 15.75 -4.59 -5.91
N ALA A 441 16.85 -4.98 -6.55
CA ALA A 441 16.82 -5.80 -7.75
C ALA A 441 16.18 -7.19 -7.49
N LEU A 442 16.48 -7.84 -6.36
CA LEU A 442 15.82 -9.09 -5.95
C LEU A 442 14.32 -8.91 -5.71
N LEU A 443 13.91 -7.85 -5.00
CA LEU A 443 12.49 -7.55 -4.76
C LEU A 443 11.72 -7.28 -6.06
N GLN A 444 12.34 -6.57 -7.01
CA GLN A 444 11.81 -6.35 -8.34
C GLN A 444 11.70 -7.66 -9.14
N LYS A 445 12.75 -8.50 -9.12
CA LYS A 445 12.84 -9.75 -9.87
C LYS A 445 11.85 -10.82 -9.36
N ALA A 446 11.71 -10.96 -8.03
CA ALA A 446 10.62 -11.72 -7.42
C ALA A 446 9.26 -11.19 -7.89
N GLY A 447 9.10 -9.86 -7.99
CA GLY A 447 7.90 -9.16 -8.45
C GLY A 447 7.40 -9.56 -9.84
N GLU A 448 8.26 -10.13 -10.67
CA GLU A 448 7.91 -10.54 -12.03
C GLU A 448 7.19 -11.90 -12.04
N PHE A 449 7.50 -12.79 -11.08
CA PHE A 449 6.93 -14.12 -10.93
C PHE A 449 5.39 -14.11 -10.82
N VAL A 450 4.77 -15.23 -11.21
CA VAL A 450 3.31 -15.40 -11.31
C VAL A 450 2.83 -16.65 -10.55
N GLY A 451 3.72 -17.58 -10.19
CA GLY A 451 3.39 -18.75 -9.39
C GLY A 451 3.21 -18.44 -7.90
N ALA A 452 2.74 -19.44 -7.15
CA ALA A 452 2.41 -19.29 -5.72
C ALA A 452 3.46 -19.89 -4.76
N LYS A 453 4.50 -20.58 -5.26
CA LYS A 453 5.55 -21.23 -4.47
C LYS A 453 6.91 -21.14 -5.16
N GLY A 454 7.97 -20.99 -4.38
CA GLY A 454 9.35 -21.01 -4.87
C GLY A 454 10.15 -22.25 -4.44
N PRO A 455 11.41 -22.37 -4.88
CA PRO A 455 12.36 -23.33 -4.30
C PRO A 455 12.62 -23.01 -2.83
N ARG A 456 12.71 -24.05 -1.97
CA ARG A 456 12.98 -23.85 -0.54
C ARG A 456 14.44 -23.51 -0.29
N ILE A 457 14.68 -22.30 0.22
CA ILE A 457 15.98 -21.78 0.63
C ILE A 457 16.16 -22.03 2.14
N ASP A 458 17.33 -22.50 2.56
CA ASP A 458 17.59 -22.80 3.97
C ASP A 458 17.86 -21.53 4.79
N PHE A 459 16.82 -21.02 5.43
CA PHE A 459 16.91 -20.13 6.60
C PHE A 459 16.86 -21.02 7.84
N ARG A 460 18.03 -21.46 8.34
CA ARG A 460 18.16 -22.46 9.40
C ARG A 460 18.77 -21.89 10.67
N LEU A 461 18.11 -22.16 11.79
CA LEU A 461 18.69 -21.93 13.11
C LEU A 461 19.64 -23.07 13.46
N GLU A 462 20.79 -22.71 14.00
CA GLU A 462 21.83 -23.60 14.52
C GLU A 462 22.23 -23.14 15.92
N LYS A 463 23.01 -23.97 16.63
CA LYS A 463 23.59 -23.64 17.94
C LYS A 463 25.11 -23.58 17.84
N ASP A 464 25.70 -22.55 18.44
CA ASP A 464 27.15 -22.46 18.58
C ASP A 464 27.67 -23.35 19.74
N LYS A 465 28.98 -23.23 20.03
CA LYS A 465 29.66 -24.02 21.06
C LYS A 465 29.22 -23.66 22.49
N GLU A 466 28.72 -22.44 22.69
CA GLU A 466 28.15 -21.98 23.96
C GLU A 466 26.64 -22.27 24.05
N GLY A 467 26.03 -22.80 22.98
CA GLY A 467 24.62 -23.17 22.90
C GLY A 467 23.69 -22.03 22.49
N LYS A 468 24.23 -20.85 22.14
CA LYS A 468 23.44 -19.71 21.65
C LYS A 468 22.89 -20.04 20.27
N ILE A 469 21.62 -19.67 20.05
CA ILE A 469 20.92 -19.89 18.79
C ILE A 469 21.25 -18.75 17.82
N TYR A 470 21.61 -19.10 16.58
CA TYR A 470 21.91 -18.14 15.51
C TYR A 470 21.39 -18.66 14.15
N LEU A 471 21.27 -17.77 13.17
CA LEU A 471 20.88 -18.10 11.80
C LEU A 471 22.12 -18.47 10.95
N ASP A 472 22.20 -19.70 10.43
CA ASP A 472 23.25 -20.14 9.49
C ASP A 472 22.98 -19.55 8.09
N THR A 473 23.33 -18.27 7.92
CA THR A 473 23.20 -17.54 6.65
C THR A 473 24.06 -18.12 5.53
N LEU A 474 25.09 -18.91 5.87
CA LEU A 474 25.90 -19.63 4.88
C LEU A 474 25.12 -20.81 4.27
N ARG A 475 24.09 -21.37 4.93
CA ARG A 475 23.15 -22.29 4.25
C ARG A 475 22.30 -21.55 3.23
N THR A 476 21.77 -20.38 3.59
CA THR A 476 20.96 -19.54 2.68
C THR A 476 21.72 -19.24 1.39
N LEU A 477 22.97 -18.77 1.50
CA LEU A 477 23.82 -18.48 0.34
C LEU A 477 24.17 -19.75 -0.46
N ARG A 478 24.43 -20.88 0.19
CA ARG A 478 24.67 -22.18 -0.49
C ARG A 478 23.43 -22.70 -1.22
N SER A 479 22.23 -22.58 -0.66
CA SER A 479 20.97 -22.92 -1.36
C SER A 479 20.85 -22.10 -2.64
N VAL A 480 21.09 -20.78 -2.57
CA VAL A 480 21.02 -19.87 -3.73
C VAL A 480 22.06 -20.22 -4.80
N MET A 481 23.32 -20.50 -4.41
CA MET A 481 24.35 -21.01 -5.32
C MET A 481 23.92 -22.31 -6.02
N SER A 482 23.33 -23.24 -5.27
CA SER A 482 22.89 -24.55 -5.75
C SER A 482 21.73 -24.45 -6.75
N PHE A 483 20.70 -23.63 -6.46
CA PHE A 483 19.59 -23.42 -7.39
C PHE A 483 19.98 -22.62 -8.64
N LYS A 484 20.93 -21.67 -8.55
CA LYS A 484 21.49 -21.01 -9.74
C LYS A 484 22.22 -22.02 -10.64
N LEU A 485 23.03 -22.91 -10.06
CA LEU A 485 23.70 -23.99 -10.80
C LEU A 485 22.73 -25.01 -11.40
N ALA A 486 21.57 -25.23 -10.77
CA ALA A 486 20.50 -26.07 -11.31
C ALA A 486 19.70 -25.39 -12.45
N GLY A 487 20.01 -24.15 -12.81
CA GLY A 487 19.34 -23.42 -13.90
C GLY A 487 17.93 -22.94 -13.56
N VAL A 488 17.60 -22.73 -12.28
CA VAL A 488 16.30 -22.19 -11.87
C VAL A 488 16.18 -20.73 -12.31
N GLU A 489 15.06 -20.38 -12.94
CA GLU A 489 14.76 -19.01 -13.40
C GLU A 489 14.88 -17.98 -12.27
N SER A 490 15.51 -16.84 -12.55
CA SER A 490 15.82 -15.82 -11.55
C SER A 490 14.58 -15.28 -10.84
N GLU A 491 13.46 -15.13 -11.55
CA GLU A 491 12.15 -14.72 -11.03
C GLU A 491 11.64 -15.68 -9.95
N LEU A 492 11.64 -16.98 -10.27
CA LEU A 492 11.23 -18.09 -9.40
C LEU A 492 12.17 -18.22 -8.19
N LEU A 493 13.49 -18.08 -8.41
CA LEU A 493 14.49 -18.20 -7.35
C LEU A 493 14.48 -16.99 -6.40
N CYS A 494 14.35 -15.76 -6.92
CA CYS A 494 14.15 -14.56 -6.09
C CYS A 494 12.87 -14.67 -5.26
N PHE A 495 11.78 -15.14 -5.85
CA PHE A 495 10.54 -15.41 -5.13
C PHE A 495 10.76 -16.47 -4.03
N GLY A 496 11.44 -17.59 -4.32
CA GLY A 496 11.74 -18.64 -3.33
C GLY A 496 12.59 -18.17 -2.13
N ILE A 497 13.47 -17.19 -2.33
CA ILE A 497 14.20 -16.53 -1.24
C ILE A 497 13.23 -15.76 -0.33
N LEU A 498 12.31 -14.97 -0.89
CA LEU A 498 11.32 -14.22 -0.12
C LEU A 498 10.29 -15.13 0.57
N ASP A 499 9.79 -16.14 -0.14
CA ASP A 499 8.88 -17.19 0.33
C ASP A 499 9.47 -17.92 1.55
N SER A 500 10.75 -18.32 1.47
CA SER A 500 11.45 -18.99 2.56
C SER A 500 11.81 -18.06 3.73
N MET A 501 12.10 -16.78 3.47
CA MET A 501 12.35 -15.79 4.53
C MET A 501 11.06 -15.45 5.29
N ALA A 502 9.94 -15.29 4.56
CA ALA A 502 8.62 -15.06 5.14
C ALA A 502 8.22 -16.25 6.03
N GLU A 503 8.43 -17.47 5.55
CA GLU A 503 8.12 -18.67 6.32
C GLU A 503 9.05 -18.84 7.54
N PHE A 504 10.32 -18.44 7.46
CA PHE A 504 11.22 -18.41 8.63
C PHE A 504 10.66 -17.54 9.76
N PHE A 505 10.25 -16.31 9.46
CA PHE A 505 9.68 -15.40 10.46
C PHE A 505 8.29 -15.82 10.96
N ALA A 506 7.45 -16.38 10.10
CA ALA A 506 6.13 -16.88 10.49
C ALA A 506 6.21 -18.11 11.40
N ASN A 507 7.16 -19.03 11.16
CA ASN A 507 7.42 -20.13 12.08
C ASN A 507 8.04 -19.62 13.39
N LEU A 508 8.96 -18.64 13.36
CA LEU A 508 9.49 -18.02 14.57
C LEU A 508 8.40 -17.32 15.40
N SER A 509 7.38 -16.73 14.77
CA SER A 509 6.17 -16.25 15.47
C SER A 509 5.43 -17.39 16.16
N ARG A 510 5.16 -18.49 15.43
CA ARG A 510 4.46 -19.67 15.98
C ARG A 510 5.22 -20.29 17.15
N ASP A 511 6.52 -20.49 17.02
CA ASP A 511 7.39 -21.02 18.08
C ASP A 511 7.25 -20.15 19.35
N MET A 512 7.12 -18.83 19.21
CA MET A 512 6.92 -17.92 20.35
C MET A 512 5.49 -17.96 20.91
N GLU A 513 4.47 -18.04 20.06
CA GLU A 513 3.07 -18.19 20.47
C GLU A 513 2.88 -19.49 21.29
N GLU A 514 3.49 -20.60 20.85
CA GLU A 514 3.49 -21.89 21.54
C GLU A 514 4.27 -21.88 22.86
N ASN A 515 5.49 -21.31 22.90
CA ASN A 515 6.36 -21.36 24.09
C ASN A 515 6.10 -20.25 25.13
N TYR A 516 5.54 -19.10 24.73
CA TYR A 516 5.36 -17.92 25.60
C TYR A 516 3.91 -17.44 25.69
N SER A 517 2.96 -18.10 25.03
CA SER A 517 1.54 -17.71 24.99
C SER A 517 1.30 -16.28 24.49
N THR A 518 2.18 -15.77 23.62
CA THR A 518 1.95 -14.52 22.91
C THR A 518 0.78 -14.66 21.94
N LYS A 519 0.15 -13.53 21.61
CA LYS A 519 -0.96 -13.46 20.66
C LYS A 519 -0.65 -12.46 19.57
N GLY A 520 -0.74 -12.91 18.32
CA GLY A 520 -0.48 -12.08 17.16
C GLY A 520 0.96 -11.58 17.06
N ILE A 521 1.20 -10.81 16.01
CA ILE A 521 2.49 -10.19 15.72
C ILE A 521 2.32 -8.75 15.23
N ILE A 522 3.02 -7.82 15.87
CA ILE A 522 3.16 -6.45 15.41
C ILE A 522 4.26 -6.39 14.35
N ILE A 523 3.98 -5.77 13.21
CA ILE A 523 4.92 -5.66 12.09
C ILE A 523 5.29 -4.20 11.76
N CYS A 524 6.56 -4.02 11.41
CA CYS A 524 7.18 -2.74 11.09
C CYS A 524 8.35 -2.95 10.10
N GLY A 525 8.71 -1.93 9.34
CA GLY A 525 9.78 -1.92 8.35
C GLY A 525 9.28 -2.03 6.90
N GLU A 526 9.97 -1.38 5.96
CA GLU A 526 9.53 -1.25 4.56
C GLU A 526 9.38 -2.59 3.80
N MET A 527 9.98 -3.68 4.29
CA MET A 527 9.82 -5.01 3.70
C MET A 527 8.37 -5.50 3.72
N PHE A 528 7.58 -5.12 4.74
CA PHE A 528 6.16 -5.47 4.81
C PHE A 528 5.28 -4.70 3.82
N LEU A 529 5.81 -3.64 3.20
CA LEU A 529 5.11 -2.93 2.12
C LEU A 529 5.27 -3.66 0.77
N ASN A 530 6.23 -4.57 0.64
CA ASN A 530 6.34 -5.47 -0.50
C ASN A 530 5.25 -6.56 -0.43
N LYS A 531 4.24 -6.44 -1.30
CA LYS A 531 3.07 -7.32 -1.32
C LYS A 531 3.40 -8.82 -1.38
N GLN A 532 4.43 -9.25 -2.12
CA GLN A 532 4.76 -10.67 -2.24
C GLN A 532 5.30 -11.24 -0.93
N PHE A 533 6.16 -10.51 -0.23
CA PHE A 533 6.64 -10.92 1.08
C PHE A 533 5.51 -10.90 2.11
N LEU A 534 4.72 -9.82 2.15
CA LEU A 534 3.57 -9.69 3.05
C LEU A 534 2.57 -10.84 2.87
N ASP A 535 2.20 -11.15 1.63
CA ASP A 535 1.22 -12.19 1.33
C ASP A 535 1.75 -13.61 1.64
N GLN A 536 3.06 -13.86 1.68
CA GLN A 536 3.60 -15.15 2.16
C GLN A 536 3.87 -15.19 3.67
N PHE A 537 4.17 -14.05 4.28
CA PHE A 537 4.28 -13.94 5.73
C PHE A 537 2.93 -14.25 6.40
N ILE A 538 1.84 -13.66 5.88
CA ILE A 538 0.46 -13.98 6.28
C ILE A 538 0.08 -15.43 5.93
N HIS A 539 0.76 -16.10 4.99
CA HIS A 539 0.42 -17.47 4.57
C HIS A 539 0.83 -18.55 5.58
N TYR A 540 2.06 -18.49 6.11
CA TYR A 540 2.56 -19.48 7.08
C TYR A 540 2.24 -19.11 8.54
N LEU A 541 1.79 -17.89 8.83
CA LEU A 541 1.37 -17.52 10.18
C LEU A 541 0.22 -18.43 10.67
N PRO A 542 0.09 -18.68 11.98
CA PRO A 542 -1.07 -19.40 12.52
C PRO A 542 -2.37 -18.67 12.14
N LYS A 543 -3.41 -19.42 11.78
CA LYS A 543 -4.65 -18.86 11.21
C LYS A 543 -5.35 -17.86 12.13
N ASP A 544 -5.19 -18.05 13.44
CA ASP A 544 -5.81 -17.25 14.50
C ASP A 544 -4.82 -16.20 15.07
N SER A 545 -3.63 -16.03 14.46
CA SER A 545 -2.63 -15.05 14.84
C SER A 545 -2.91 -13.71 14.14
N GLU A 546 -3.26 -12.69 14.93
CA GLU A 546 -3.56 -11.35 14.45
C GLU A 546 -2.30 -10.62 13.98
N VAL A 547 -2.36 -9.91 12.84
CA VAL A 547 -1.22 -9.14 12.29
C VAL A 547 -1.52 -7.65 12.40
N LEU A 548 -0.69 -6.91 13.13
CA LEU A 548 -0.90 -5.51 13.46
C LEU A 548 0.20 -4.63 12.87
N GLY A 549 -0.14 -3.78 11.91
CA GLY A 549 0.78 -2.77 11.37
C GLY A 549 1.02 -1.63 12.35
N CYS A 550 2.28 -1.24 12.55
CA CYS A 550 2.63 -0.04 13.30
C CYS A 550 2.11 1.26 12.62
N GLU A 551 1.76 2.26 13.43
CA GLU A 551 1.35 3.60 12.96
C GLU A 551 2.43 4.31 12.14
N ILE A 552 3.70 4.09 12.50
CA ILE A 552 4.89 4.45 11.72
C ILE A 552 5.43 3.15 11.14
N MET A 553 5.51 3.05 9.81
CA MET A 553 5.92 1.82 9.13
C MET A 553 7.43 1.71 8.97
N ASP A 554 8.19 2.79 8.77
CA ASP A 554 9.66 2.70 8.83
C ASP A 554 10.30 4.04 9.22
N PHE A 555 11.56 3.96 9.65
CA PHE A 555 12.36 5.09 10.06
C PHE A 555 13.47 5.36 9.03
N ILE A 556 13.52 6.60 8.54
CA ILE A 556 14.35 7.05 7.40
C ILE A 556 15.43 8.05 7.81
#